data_AF-A0A6P0SPB3-F1
#
_entry.id   AF-A0A6P0SPB3-F1
#
_cell.length_a   1.000
_cell.length_b   1.000
_cell.length_c   1.000
_cell.angle_alpha   90.00
_cell.angle_beta   90.00
_cell.angle_gamma   90.00
#
_symmetry.space_group_name_H-M   'P 1'
#
loop_
_entity.id
_entity.type
_entity.pdbx_description
1 polymer ?
#
loop_
_entity_poly.entity_id
_entity_poly.type
_entity_poly.pdbx_seq_one_letter_code
_entity_poly.pdbx_strand_id
1 'polypeptide(L)' 'MLNTKLLETIQSKQAVIGIVGLGYVGLPLMLRFVESGFNVLGFDIDTKKIEQLNNG' A
#
# COMPACT_ATOMS: atom_id res chain seq x y z
N MET A 1 7.72 4.68 -25.15
CA MET A 1 7.99 3.29 -24.73
C MET A 1 7.65 3.20 -23.25
N LEU A 2 6.78 2.28 -22.83
CA LEU A 2 6.55 2.06 -21.39
C LEU A 2 7.82 1.50 -20.75
N ASN A 3 8.10 1.88 -19.51
CA ASN A 3 9.25 1.39 -18.76
C ASN A 3 9.06 -0.10 -18.44
N THR A 4 9.75 -0.99 -19.17
CA THR A 4 9.64 -2.45 -19.05
C THR A 4 9.88 -2.93 -17.62
N LYS A 5 10.87 -2.34 -16.93
CA LYS A 5 11.21 -2.68 -15.54
C LYS A 5 10.06 -2.40 -14.58
N LEU A 6 9.35 -1.28 -14.77
CA LEU A 6 8.17 -0.96 -13.95
C LEU A 6 7.07 -2.01 -14.14
N LEU A 7 6.75 -2.35 -15.40
CA LEU A 7 5.73 -3.34 -15.71
C LEU A 7 6.06 -4.71 -15.10
N GLU A 8 7.31 -5.16 -15.22
CA GLU A 8 7.78 -6.40 -14.62
C GLU A 8 7.60 -6.40 -13.09
N THR A 9 7.93 -5.30 -12.40
CA THR A 9 7.76 -5.22 -10.93
C THR A 9 6.29 -5.23 -10.50
N ILE A 10 5.38 -4.68 -11.31
CA ILE A 10 3.93 -4.73 -11.02
C ILE A 10 3.39 -6.14 -11.26
N GLN A 11 3.73 -6.76 -12.40
CA GLN A 11 3.27 -8.11 -12.76
C GLN A 11 3.80 -9.17 -11.78
N SER A 12 5.05 -9.04 -11.33
CA SER A 12 5.66 -9.92 -10.33
C SER A 12 5.30 -9.58 -8.88
N LYS A 13 4.46 -8.56 -8.66
CA LYS A 13 4.05 -8.05 -7.32
C LYS A 13 5.20 -7.60 -6.42
N GLN A 14 6.37 -7.31 -7.01
CA GLN A 14 7.53 -6.76 -6.30
C GLN A 14 7.45 -5.25 -6.11
N ALA A 15 6.58 -4.57 -6.85
CA ALA A 15 6.30 -3.15 -6.63
C ALA A 15 5.73 -2.93 -5.22
N VAL A 16 6.22 -1.89 -4.55
CA VAL A 16 5.65 -1.43 -3.27
C VAL A 16 4.58 -0.38 -3.56
N ILE A 17 3.38 -0.60 -3.04
CA ILE A 17 2.26 0.32 -3.21
C ILE A 17 2.24 1.31 -2.05
N GLY A 18 2.40 2.60 -2.33
CA GLY A 18 2.24 3.66 -1.35
C GLY A 18 0.79 4.16 -1.34
N ILE A 19 0.17 4.23 -0.16
CA ILE A 19 -1.19 4.79 0.02
C ILE A 19 -1.12 5.95 1.01
N VAL A 20 -1.51 7.14 0.55
CA VAL A 20 -1.54 8.36 1.37
C VAL A 20 -2.98 8.66 1.78
N GLY A 21 -3.22 8.70 3.09
CA GLY A 21 -4.52 8.83 3.74
C GLY A 21 -5.13 7.47 4.05
N LEU A 22 -5.20 7.09 5.33
CA LEU A 22 -5.77 5.83 5.82
C LEU A 22 -7.13 6.09 6.46
N GLY A 23 -7.99 6.77 5.71
CA GLY A 23 -9.40 6.98 6.04
C GLY A 23 -10.27 5.83 5.52
N TYR A 24 -11.56 6.10 5.38
CA TYR A 24 -12.57 5.14 4.92
C TYR A 24 -12.24 4.47 3.58
N VAL A 25 -11.53 5.16 2.67
CA VAL A 25 -11.14 4.59 1.36
C VAL A 25 -9.77 3.95 1.41
N GLY A 26 -8.78 4.66 1.97
CA GLY A 26 -7.39 4.22 1.91
C GLY A 26 -7.10 2.98 2.75
N LEU A 27 -7.74 2.84 3.91
CA LEU A 27 -7.52 1.66 4.76
C LEU A 27 -8.06 0.37 4.12
N PRO A 28 -9.32 0.29 3.62
CA PRO A 28 -9.77 -0.88 2.87
C PRO A 28 -8.97 -1.13 1.58
N LEU A 29 -8.54 -0.06 0.89
CA LEU A 29 -7.70 -0.20 -0.32
C LEU A 29 -6.33 -0.83 0.01
N MET A 30 -5.71 -0.41 1.11
CA MET A 30 -4.47 -0.99 1.62
C MET A 30 -4.64 -2.49 1.86
N LEU A 31 -5.70 -2.88 2.57
CA LEU A 31 -5.99 -4.29 2.84
C LEU A 31 -6.20 -5.07 1.54
N ARG A 32 -6.90 -4.52 0.54
CA ARG A 32 -7.10 -5.20 -0.75
C ARG A 32 -5.81 -5.46 -1.52
N PHE A 33 -4.86 -4.53 -1.48
CA PHE A 33 -3.56 -4.74 -2.13
C PHE A 33 -2.69 -5.76 -1.37
N VAL A 34 -2.75 -5.75 -0.04
CA VAL A 34 -2.12 -6.80 0.78
C VAL A 34 -2.73 -8.17 0.47
N GLU A 35 -4.06 -8.29 0.43
CA GLU A 35 -4.79 -9.51 0.02
C GLU A 35 -4.41 -9.97 -1.40
N SER A 36 -4.12 -9.01 -2.28
CA SER A 36 -3.68 -9.28 -3.65
C SER A 36 -2.20 -9.69 -3.75
N GLY A 37 -1.45 -9.69 -2.64
CA GLY A 37 -0.06 -10.14 -2.56
C GLY A 37 0.98 -9.06 -2.86
N PHE A 38 0.62 -7.78 -2.76
CA PHE A 38 1.58 -6.68 -2.85
C PHE A 38 2.10 -6.27 -1.48
N ASN A 39 3.33 -5.77 -1.44
CA ASN A 39 3.81 -4.99 -0.31
C ASN A 39 3.16 -3.60 -0.35
N VAL A 40 2.64 -3.14 0.79
CA VAL A 40 1.94 -1.86 0.88
C VAL A 40 2.51 -1.03 2.03
N LEU A 41 2.71 0.27 1.79
CA LEU A 41 3.12 1.25 2.78
C LEU A 41 2.03 2.31 2.91
N GLY A 42 1.41 2.38 4.08
CA GLY A 42 0.38 3.36 4.41
C GLY A 42 0.94 4.61 5.08
N PHE A 43 0.44 5.78 4.70
CA PHE A 43 0.79 7.07 5.30
C PHE A 43 -0.48 7.78 5.77
N ASP A 44 -0.47 8.32 6.99
CA ASP A 44 -1.53 9.18 7.51
C ASP A 44 -0.90 10.23 8.43
N ILE A 45 -1.56 11.37 8.59
CA ILE A 45 -1.12 12.44 9.50
C ILE A 45 -1.48 12.13 10.96
N ASP A 46 -2.46 11.25 11.17
CA ASP A 46 -2.89 10.81 12.50
C ASP A 46 -1.90 9.77 13.06
N THR A 47 -0.95 10.25 13.88
CA THR A 47 0.09 9.41 14.49
C THR A 47 -0.49 8.32 15.38
N LYS A 48 -1.58 8.60 16.11
CA LYS A 48 -2.25 7.62 16.98
C LYS A 48 -2.83 6.48 16.16
N LYS A 49 -3.46 6.80 15.02
CA LYS A 49 -3.96 5.78 14.09
C LYS A 49 -2.82 4.92 13.54
N ILE A 50 -1.70 5.54 13.15
CA ILE A 50 -0.53 4.81 12.64
C ILE A 50 0.05 3.86 13.70
N GLU A 51 0.20 4.33 14.94
CA GLU A 51 0.67 3.48 16.04
C GLU A 51 -0.27 2.29 16.29
N GLN A 52 -1.58 2.52 16.29
CA GLN A 52 -2.56 1.44 16.43
C GLN A 52 -2.43 0.41 15.30
N LEU A 53 -2.41 0.86 14.04
CA LEU A 53 -2.29 -0.04 12.89
C LEU A 53 -0.99 -0.85 12.87
N ASN A 54 0.13 -0.26 13.33
CA ASN A 54 1.42 -0.96 13.39
C ASN A 54 1.51 -1.98 14.54
N ASN A 55 0.63 -1.88 15.54
CA ASN A 55 0.57 -2.82 16.67
C ASN A 55 -0.33 -4.04 16.42
N GLY A 56 -0.97 -4.13 15.24
CA GLY A 56 -1.92 -5.19 14.87
C GLY A 56 -3.33 -4.95 15.38
#